data_AF-A0A963WVM3-F1
#
_entry.id   AF-A0A963WVM3-F1
#
_cell.length_a   1.000
_cell.length_b   1.000
_cell.length_c   1.000
_cell.angle_alpha   90.00
_cell.angle_beta   90.00
_cell.angle_gamma   90.00
#
_symmetry.space_group_name_H-M   'P 1'
#
loop_
_entity.id
_entity.type
_entity.pdbx_description
1 polymer ?
#
loop_
_entity_poly.entity_id
_entity_poly.type
_entity_poly.pdbx_seq_one_letter_code
_entity_poly.pdbx_strand_id
1 'polypeptide(L)' 'HMLAERFRITQAVGEYKAQVTLPPADPDREARQVERLRKLAVEADLDPEFTEKFLRFIIDEVIRHHERARQG' A
#
# COMPACT_ATOMS: atom_id res chain seq x y z
N HIS A 1 -11.44 -11.25 -5.69
CA HIS A 1 -10.73 -10.60 -6.82
C HIS A 1 -10.11 -9.23 -6.48
N MET A 2 -10.64 -8.45 -5.53
CA MET A 2 -10.15 -7.09 -5.22
C MET A 2 -8.66 -6.98 -4.87
N LEU A 3 -8.14 -7.84 -3.99
CA LEU A 3 -6.72 -7.77 -3.59
C LEU A 3 -5.78 -8.12 -4.75
N ALA A 4 -6.13 -9.10 -5.58
CA ALA A 4 -5.35 -9.47 -6.75
C ALA A 4 -5.22 -8.30 -7.73
N GLU A 5 -6.33 -7.60 -7.98
CA GLU A 5 -6.34 -6.42 -8.84
C GLU A 5 -5.53 -5.26 -8.24
N ARG A 6 -5.66 -5.04 -6.92
CA ARG A 6 -4.83 -4.05 -6.22
C ARG A 6 -3.34 -4.36 -6.39
N PHE A 7 -2.93 -5.62 -6.22
CA PHE A 7 -1.54 -6.03 -6.39
C PHE A 7 -1.04 -5.82 -7.81
N ARG A 8 -1.83 -6.20 -8.82
CA ARG A 8 -1.54 -5.97 -10.23
C ARG A 8 -1.28 -4.49 -10.54
N ILE A 9 -2.13 -3.60 -10.03
CA ILE A 9 -1.97 -2.15 -10.18
C ILE A 9 -0.72 -1.66 -9.46
N THR A 10 -0.48 -2.08 -8.23
CA THR A 10 0.71 -1.65 -7.48
C THR A 10 2.01 -2.17 -8.06
N GLN A 11 2.02 -3.35 -8.70
CA GLN A 11 3.19 -3.82 -9.43
C GLN A 11 3.55 -2.90 -10.59
N ALA A 12 2.56 -2.51 -11.41
CA ALA A 12 2.78 -1.53 -12.49
C ALA A 12 3.27 -0.17 -11.97
N VAL A 13 2.77 0.28 -10.80
CA VAL A 13 3.28 1.48 -10.13
C VAL A 13 4.74 1.29 -9.69
N GLY A 14 5.10 0.12 -9.17
CA GLY A 14 6.46 -0.23 -8.78
C GLY A 14 7.44 -0.20 -9.96
N GLU A 15 7.05 -0.81 -11.08
CA GLU A 15 7.82 -0.77 -12.34
C GLU A 15 8.03 0.65 -12.83
N TYR A 16 6.97 1.47 -12.84
CA TYR A 16 7.07 2.87 -13.21
C TYR A 16 8.00 3.65 -12.26
N LYS A 17 7.84 3.46 -10.94
CA LYS A 17 8.71 4.10 -9.93
C LYS A 17 10.17 3.74 -10.15
N ALA A 18 10.48 2.48 -10.46
CA ALA A 18 11.83 2.03 -10.77
C ALA A 18 12.38 2.75 -12.02
N GLN A 19 11.60 2.80 -13.10
CA GLN A 19 11.98 3.48 -14.34
C GLN A 19 12.30 4.96 -14.16
N VAL A 20 11.51 5.67 -13.33
CA VAL A 20 11.69 7.12 -13.09
C VAL A 20 12.51 7.44 -11.83
N THR A 21 13.18 6.44 -11.23
CA THR A 21 14.04 6.60 -10.05
C THR A 21 13.31 7.17 -8.81
N LEU A 22 12.02 6.87 -8.66
CA LEU A 22 11.26 7.23 -7.47
C LEU A 22 11.43 6.19 -6.35
N PRO A 23 11.35 6.60 -5.07
CA PRO A 23 11.48 5.68 -3.96
C PRO A 23 10.31 4.65 -3.93
N PRO A 24 10.60 3.39 -3.54
CA PRO A 24 9.58 2.34 -3.36
C PRO A 24 8.48 2.76 -2.38
N ALA A 25 8.87 3.26 -1.21
CA ALA A 25 8.02 3.77 -0.15
C ALA A 25 7.68 5.26 -0.32
N ASP A 26 6.56 5.67 0.26
CA ASP A 26 6.11 7.07 0.35
C ASP A 26 5.42 7.24 1.71
N PRO A 27 6.19 7.59 2.77
CA PRO A 27 5.68 7.62 4.15
C PRO A 27 4.47 8.54 4.34
N ASP A 28 4.46 9.68 3.65
CA ASP A 28 3.35 10.63 3.74
C ASP A 28 2.08 10.07 3.10
N ARG A 29 2.21 9.38 1.96
CA ARG A 29 1.08 8.69 1.32
C ARG A 29 0.58 7.54 2.18
N GLU A 30 1.47 6.77 2.81
CA GLU A 30 1.12 5.64 3.67
C GLU A 30 0.37 6.12 4.92
N ALA A 31 0.86 7.20 5.57
CA ALA A 31 0.18 7.83 6.70
C ALA A 31 -1.25 8.31 6.33
N ARG A 32 -1.41 8.97 5.17
CA ARG A 32 -2.74 9.38 4.67
C ARG A 32 -3.68 8.19 4.41
N GLN A 33 -3.15 7.06 3.92
CA GLN A 33 -3.95 5.85 3.70
C GLN A 33 -4.41 5.22 5.02
N VAL A 34 -3.54 5.16 6.02
CA VAL A 34 -3.87 4.67 7.37
C VAL A 34 -4.96 5.54 7.98
N GLU A 35 -4.78 6.86 8.00
CA GLU A 35 -5.75 7.79 8.59
C GLU A 35 -7.13 7.66 7.92
N ARG A 36 -7.16 7.66 6.59
CA ARG A 36 -8.40 7.49 5.83
C ARG A 36 -9.09 6.16 6.15
N LEU A 37 -8.33 5.06 6.23
CA LEU A 37 -8.91 3.75 6.47
C LEU A 37 -9.41 3.58 7.91
N ARG A 38 -8.71 4.15 8.89
CA ARG A 38 -9.18 4.21 10.29
C ARG A 38 -10.54 4.93 10.37
N LYS A 39 -10.68 6.08 9.69
CA LYS A 39 -11.95 6.81 9.63
C LYS A 39 -13.07 5.95 9.01
N LEU A 40 -12.80 5.29 7.89
CA LEU A 40 -13.78 4.40 7.24
C LEU A 40 -14.15 3.20 8.12
N ALA A 41 -13.22 2.66 8.89
CA ALA A 41 -13.49 1.57 9.82
C ALA A 41 -14.46 2.00 10.93
N VAL A 42 -14.24 3.18 11.53
CA VAL A 42 -15.17 3.75 12.52
C VAL A 42 -16.56 3.96 11.93
N GLU A 43 -16.66 4.52 10.71
CA GLU A 43 -17.94 4.74 10.03
C GLU A 43 -18.69 3.44 9.70
N ALA A 44 -17.97 2.33 9.55
CA ALA A 44 -18.51 1.01 9.22
C ALA A 44 -18.70 0.08 10.43
N ASP A 45 -18.50 0.59 11.66
CA ASP A 45 -18.53 -0.20 12.91
C ASP A 45 -17.54 -1.39 12.89
N LEU A 46 -16.36 -1.17 12.31
CA LEU A 46 -15.25 -2.13 12.26
C LEU A 46 -14.09 -1.64 13.13
N ASP A 47 -13.39 -2.56 13.79
CA ASP A 47 -12.21 -2.24 14.61
C ASP A 47 -11.12 -1.50 13.80
N PRO A 48 -10.83 -0.22 14.12
CA PRO A 48 -9.81 0.56 13.43
C PRO A 48 -8.39 0.01 13.61
N GLU A 49 -8.10 -0.62 14.75
CA GLU A 49 -6.77 -1.21 15.00
C GLU A 49 -6.53 -2.44 14.12
N PHE A 50 -7.51 -3.34 14.06
CA PHE A 50 -7.47 -4.48 13.17
C PHE A 50 -7.29 -4.04 11.70
N THR A 51 -8.09 -3.07 11.27
CA THR A 51 -8.09 -2.57 9.90
C THR A 51 -6.75 -1.91 9.53
N GLU A 52 -6.17 -1.15 10.46
CA GLU A 52 -4.83 -0.59 10.28
C GLU A 52 -3.75 -1.67 10.16
N LYS A 53 -3.74 -2.68 11.04
CA LYS A 53 -2.78 -3.79 10.96
C LYS A 53 -2.86 -4.51 9.61
N PHE A 54 -4.07 -4.74 9.12
CA PHE A 54 -4.29 -5.34 7.80
C PHE A 54 -3.74 -4.46 6.67
N LEU A 55 -4.00 -3.15 6.70
CA LEU A 55 -3.47 -2.23 5.69
C LEU A 55 -1.94 -2.14 5.74
N ARG A 56 -1.34 -2.10 6.93
CA ARG A 56 0.12 -2.08 7.09
C ARG A 56 0.75 -3.32 6.45
N PHE A 57 0.19 -4.50 6.70
CA PHE A 57 0.63 -5.73 6.03
C PHE A 57 0.60 -5.62 4.49
N ILE A 58 -0.48 -5.07 3.93
CA ILE A 58 -0.61 -4.87 2.49
C ILE A 58 0.39 -3.83 1.96
N ILE A 59 0.64 -2.74 2.71
CA ILE A 59 1.62 -1.71 2.35
C ILE A 59 3.03 -2.32 2.32
N ASP A 60 3.41 -3.08 3.34
CA ASP A 60 4.72 -3.72 3.45
C ASP A 60 4.97 -4.65 2.25
N GLU A 61 3.98 -5.44 1.85
CA GLU A 61 4.09 -6.32 0.68
C GLU A 61 4.23 -5.54 -0.63
N VAL A 62 3.53 -4.42 -0.77
CA VAL A 62 3.68 -3.54 -1.95
C VAL A 62 5.07 -2.91 -2.00
N ILE A 63 5.60 -2.44 -0.87
CA ILE A 63 6.96 -1.88 -0.80
C ILE A 63 7.99 -2.94 -1.17
N ARG A 64 7.87 -4.17 -0.65
CA ARG A 64 8.74 -5.29 -1.04
C ARG A 64 8.73 -5.55 -2.54
N HIS A 65 7.56 -5.50 -3.18
CA HIS A 65 7.46 -5.65 -4.64
C HIS A 65 8.15 -4.50 -5.39
N HIS A 66 7.99 -3.26 -4.93
CA HIS A 66 8.66 -2.12 -5.53
C HIS A 66 10.19 -2.18 -5.36
N GLU A 67 10.68 -2.65 -4.22
CA GLU A 67 12.11 -2.86 -3.99
C GLU A 67 12.69 -3.89 -4.97
N ARG A 68 11.99 -5.02 -5.17
CA ARG A 68 12.38 -6.03 -6.17
C ARG A 68 12.40 -5.47 -7.59
N ALA A 69 11.39 -4.68 -7.96
CA ALA A 69 11.31 -4.03 -9.27
C ALA A 69 12.45 -3.03 -9.53
N ARG A 70 13.07 -2.49 -8.48
CA ARG A 70 14.25 -1.60 -8.58
C ARG A 70 15.57 -2.37 -8.73
N GLN A 71 15.61 -3.63 -8.32
CA GLN A 71 16.82 -4.47 -8.36
C GLN A 71 16.98 -5.25 -9.68
N GLY A 72 15.93 -5.34 -10.48
CA GLY A 72 15.94 -5.93 -11.83
C GLY A 72 16.07 -4.87 -12.90
#